data_AF-W2PGJ2-F1
#
_entry.id   AF-W2PGJ2-F1
#
_cell.length_a   1.000
_cell.length_b   1.000
_cell.length_c   1.000
_cell.angle_alpha   90.00
_cell.angle_beta   90.00
_cell.angle_gamma   90.00
#
_symmetry.space_group_name_H-M   'P 1'
#
loop_
_entity.id
_entity.type
_entity.pdbx_description
1 polymer ?
#
loop_
_entity_poly.entity_id
_entity_poly.type
_entity_poly.pdbx_seq_one_letter_code
_entity_poly.pdbx_strand_id
1 'polypeptide(L)'
;MRKSPPSTTIRCATQSRIQEQLPLVADFLRSREVSAGLATTLYMATTQDRLPSDAPLEVPTSSTFQQLQYVDKQQRIIDENVAAAVEMHREAYPPLSESADIEDEEH
;
A
#
# COMPACT_ATOMS: atom_id res chain seq x y z
N MET A 1 -19.72 39.56 0.66
CA MET A 1 -19.07 38.46 -0.10
C MET A 1 -20.06 37.30 -0.18
N ARG A 2 -20.58 36.97 -1.37
CA ARG A 2 -21.46 35.80 -1.54
C ARG A 2 -20.54 34.58 -1.76
N LYS A 3 -20.55 33.60 -0.85
CA LYS A 3 -19.89 32.31 -1.07
C LYS A 3 -20.61 31.63 -2.24
N SER A 4 -19.87 31.23 -3.27
CA SER A 4 -20.38 30.35 -4.33
C SER A 4 -20.87 29.05 -3.69
N PRO A 5 -22.00 28.48 -4.12
CA PRO A 5 -22.44 27.18 -3.62
C PRO A 5 -21.34 26.14 -3.89
N PRO A 6 -21.12 25.18 -2.98
CA PRO A 6 -20.19 24.08 -3.23
C PRO A 6 -20.64 23.39 -4.53
N SER A 7 -19.70 23.21 -5.45
CA SER A 7 -19.97 22.56 -6.73
C SER A 7 -20.35 21.11 -6.46
N THR A 8 -21.64 20.78 -6.42
CA THR A 8 -22.18 19.45 -6.14
C THR A 8 -22.08 18.51 -7.35
N THR A 9 -20.99 18.60 -8.11
CA THR A 9 -20.76 17.70 -9.24
C THR A 9 -20.32 16.36 -8.68
N ILE A 10 -21.14 15.33 -8.88
CA ILE A 10 -20.76 13.94 -8.60
C ILE A 10 -19.50 13.63 -9.41
N ARG A 11 -18.42 13.21 -8.74
CA ARG A 11 -17.14 12.94 -9.39
C ARG A 11 -16.88 11.45 -9.49
N CYS A 12 -16.42 11.02 -10.66
CA CYS A 12 -15.88 9.68 -10.82
C CYS A 12 -14.48 9.62 -10.19
N ALA A 13 -14.20 8.51 -9.52
CA ALA A 13 -12.86 8.22 -9.06
C ALA A 13 -12.00 7.78 -10.25
N THR A 14 -11.01 8.59 -10.66
CA THR A 14 -10.12 8.24 -11.79
C THR A 14 -8.79 7.71 -11.27
N GLN A 15 -8.18 6.77 -12.00
CA GLN A 15 -6.92 6.15 -11.58
C GLN A 15 -5.83 7.19 -11.27
N SER A 16 -5.67 8.20 -12.14
CA SER A 16 -4.67 9.27 -11.95
C SER A 16 -4.91 10.04 -10.65
N ARG A 17 -6.16 10.35 -10.33
CA ARG A 17 -6.49 11.14 -9.15
C ARG A 17 -6.40 10.31 -7.86
N ILE A 18 -6.77 9.03 -7.92
CA ILE A 18 -6.49 8.08 -6.83
C ILE A 18 -4.99 8.05 -6.53
N GLN A 19 -4.13 7.97 -7.55
CA GLN A 19 -2.68 7.99 -7.37
C GLN A 19 -2.16 9.29 -6.74
N GLU A 20 -2.72 10.45 -7.13
CA GLU A 20 -2.38 11.73 -6.50
C GLU A 20 -2.80 11.80 -5.02
N GLN A 21 -3.91 11.15 -4.65
CA GLN A 21 -4.41 11.16 -3.27
C GLN A 21 -3.71 10.14 -2.36
N LEU A 22 -3.08 9.10 -2.91
CA LEU A 22 -2.47 8.02 -2.13
C LEU A 22 -1.47 8.51 -1.07
N PRO A 23 -0.52 9.42 -1.36
CA PRO A 23 0.43 9.91 -0.35
C PRO A 23 -0.27 10.68 0.78
N LEU A 24 -1.24 11.53 0.43
CA LEU A 24 -1.99 12.34 1.39
C LEU A 24 -2.79 11.45 2.35
N VAL A 25 -3.43 10.41 1.81
CA VAL A 25 -4.17 9.43 2.59
C VAL A 25 -3.24 8.59 3.46
N ALA A 26 -2.10 8.16 2.94
CA ALA A 26 -1.11 7.40 3.70
C ALA A 26 -0.56 8.19 4.89
N ASP A 27 -0.20 9.46 4.67
CA ASP A 27 0.28 10.34 5.75
C ASP A 27 -0.82 10.63 6.78
N PHE A 28 -2.07 10.84 6.33
CA PHE A 28 -3.21 11.00 7.23
C PHE A 28 -3.42 9.76 8.12
N LEU A 29 -3.44 8.56 7.53
CA LEU A 29 -3.61 7.31 8.27
C LEU A 29 -2.47 7.08 9.26
N ARG A 30 -1.23 7.38 8.86
CA ARG A 30 -0.07 7.34 9.76
C ARG A 30 -0.22 8.32 10.94
N SER A 31 -0.65 9.56 10.68
CA SER A 31 -0.86 10.58 11.72
C SER A 31 -1.95 10.22 12.74
N ARG A 32 -2.89 9.36 12.35
CA ARG A 32 -3.99 8.85 13.17
C ARG A 32 -3.67 7.50 13.83
N GLU A 33 -2.46 6.98 13.64
CA GLU A 33 -2.02 5.65 14.10
C GLU A 33 -2.93 4.52 13.58
N VAL A 34 -3.51 4.70 12.40
CA VAL A 34 -4.37 3.70 11.77
C VAL A 34 -3.49 2.71 11.01
N SER A 35 -3.56 1.44 11.41
CA SER A 35 -2.94 0.35 10.67
C SER A 35 -3.58 0.26 9.28
N ALA A 36 -2.81 0.57 8.24
CA ALA A 36 -3.26 0.55 6.86
C ALA A 36 -2.14 0.01 5.95
N GLY A 37 -2.47 -0.99 5.15
CA GLY A 37 -1.66 -1.44 4.03
C GLY A 37 -2.20 -0.90 2.71
N LEU A 38 -1.80 -1.54 1.61
CA LEU A 38 -2.15 -1.11 0.26
C LEU A 38 -3.66 -1.09 0.04
N ALA A 39 -4.37 -2.14 0.50
CA ALA A 39 -5.80 -2.28 0.23
C ALA A 39 -6.61 -1.22 0.99
N THR A 40 -6.29 -0.99 2.27
CA THR A 40 -6.92 0.04 3.11
C THR A 40 -6.67 1.45 2.55
N THR A 41 -5.44 1.73 2.13
CA THR A 41 -5.07 3.05 1.59
C THR A 41 -5.79 3.33 0.27
N LEU A 42 -5.83 2.36 -0.64
CA LEU A 42 -6.54 2.47 -1.93
C LEU A 42 -8.03 2.68 -1.75
N TYR A 43 -8.65 1.94 -0.82
CA TYR A 43 -10.06 2.13 -0.51
C TYR A 43 -10.33 3.55 -0.01
N MET A 44 -9.55 4.04 0.95
CA MET A 44 -9.75 5.39 1.49
C MET A 44 -9.52 6.47 0.42
N ALA A 45 -8.48 6.35 -0.41
CA ALA A 45 -8.24 7.26 -1.53
C ALA A 45 -9.43 7.25 -2.52
N THR A 46 -9.96 6.07 -2.84
CA THR A 46 -11.12 5.94 -3.73
C THR A 46 -12.39 6.54 -3.13
N THR A 47 -12.64 6.34 -1.84
CA THR A 47 -13.80 6.95 -1.16
C THR A 47 -13.67 8.46 -1.07
N GLN A 48 -12.46 8.97 -0.79
CA GLN A 48 -12.18 10.40 -0.74
C GLN A 48 -12.35 11.06 -2.11
N ASP A 49 -11.90 10.39 -3.18
CA ASP A 49 -11.94 10.95 -4.53
C ASP A 49 -13.36 11.18 -5.06
N ARG A 50 -14.32 10.41 -4.54
CA ARG A 50 -15.76 10.54 -4.81
C ARG A 50 -16.41 11.70 -4.07
N LEU A 51 -15.76 12.25 -3.05
CA LEU A 51 -16.27 13.38 -2.28
C LEU A 51 -15.92 14.72 -2.97
N PRO A 52 -16.65 15.80 -2.64
CA PRO A 52 -16.28 17.16 -3.01
C PRO A 52 -14.84 17.51 -2.60
N SER A 53 -14.21 18.45 -3.33
CA SER A 53 -12.81 18.81 -3.08
C SER A 53 -12.55 19.45 -1.71
N ASP A 54 -13.59 19.97 -1.08
CA ASP A 54 -13.58 20.58 0.25
C ASP A 54 -13.98 19.60 1.36
N ALA A 55 -14.28 18.34 1.02
CA ALA A 55 -14.61 17.33 2.02
C ALA A 55 -13.38 17.00 2.89
N PRO A 56 -13.54 16.93 4.22
CA PRO A 56 -12.46 16.55 5.11
C PRO A 56 -12.00 15.12 4.85
N LEU A 57 -10.72 14.83 5.12
CA LEU A 57 -10.25 13.45 5.24
C LEU A 57 -10.73 12.87 6.57
N GLU A 58 -11.48 11.78 6.51
CA GLU A 58 -11.98 11.05 7.67
C GLU A 58 -11.67 9.56 7.52
N VAL A 59 -11.37 8.89 8.64
CA VAL A 59 -11.15 7.45 8.65
C VAL A 59 -12.51 6.76 8.47
N PRO A 60 -12.71 5.95 7.41
CA PRO A 60 -13.97 5.25 7.23
C PRO A 60 -14.24 4.26 8.36
N THR A 61 -15.46 4.23 8.88
CA THR A 61 -15.91 3.30 9.93
C THR A 61 -16.69 2.10 9.36
N SER A 62 -16.68 1.93 8.03
CA SER A 62 -17.40 0.86 7.36
C SER A 62 -16.79 -0.52 7.68
N SER A 63 -17.64 -1.56 7.69
CA SER A 63 -17.18 -2.94 7.85
C SER A 63 -16.18 -3.35 6.75
N THR A 64 -16.36 -2.84 5.53
CA THR A 64 -15.41 -3.04 4.43
C THR A 64 -14.03 -2.50 4.76
N PHE A 65 -13.94 -1.30 5.35
CA PHE A 65 -12.66 -0.72 5.74
C PHE A 65 -11.94 -1.60 6.78
N GLN A 66 -12.66 -2.04 7.82
CA GLN A 66 -12.14 -2.94 8.85
C GLN A 66 -11.69 -4.29 8.27
N GLN A 67 -12.44 -4.84 7.31
CA GLN A 67 -12.07 -6.07 6.64
C GLN A 67 -10.79 -5.92 5.80
N LEU A 68 -10.62 -4.78 5.13
CA LEU A 68 -9.40 -4.50 4.37
C LEU A 68 -8.18 -4.32 5.28
N GLN A 69 -8.34 -3.73 6.47
CA GLN A 69 -7.27 -3.71 7.48
C GLN A 69 -6.86 -5.11 7.91
N TYR A 70 -7.83 -6.01 8.07
CA TYR A 70 -7.55 -7.41 8.36
C TYR A 70 -6.79 -8.09 7.21
N VAL A 71 -7.21 -7.87 5.96
CA VAL A 71 -6.50 -8.40 4.77
C VAL A 71 -5.06 -7.88 4.72
N ASP A 72 -4.85 -6.59 4.91
CA ASP A 72 -3.50 -5.99 4.93
C ASP A 72 -2.63 -6.61 6.04
N LYS A 73 -3.22 -6.87 7.22
CA LYS A 73 -2.53 -7.58 8.31
C LYS A 73 -2.16 -9.01 7.91
N GLN A 74 -3.06 -9.76 7.27
CA GLN A 74 -2.76 -11.12 6.80
C GLN A 74 -1.66 -11.12 5.74
N GLN A 75 -1.70 -10.17 4.79
CA GLN A 75 -0.67 -10.05 3.78
C GLN A 75 0.71 -9.84 4.41
N ARG A 76 0.81 -8.95 5.41
CA ARG A 76 2.06 -8.74 6.14
C ARG A 76 2.59 -10.02 6.80
N ILE A 77 1.71 -10.80 7.44
CA ILE A 77 2.10 -12.08 8.07
C ILE A 77 2.61 -13.07 7.01
N ILE A 78 1.95 -13.12 5.85
CA ILE A 78 2.38 -13.97 4.73
C ILE A 78 3.75 -13.53 4.22
N ASP A 79 3.96 -12.23 3.99
CA ASP A 79 5.22 -11.68 3.49
C ASP A 79 6.38 -11.97 4.47
N GLU A 80 6.13 -11.82 5.77
CA GLU A 80 7.09 -12.16 6.84
C GLU A 80 7.46 -13.66 6.81
N ASN A 81 6.47 -14.55 6.67
CA ASN A 81 6.70 -15.99 6.58
C ASN A 81 7.47 -16.37 5.31
N VAL A 82 7.15 -15.75 4.17
CA VAL A 82 7.86 -15.97 2.90
C VAL A 82 9.31 -15.52 3.02
N ALA A 83 9.57 -14.33 3.59
CA ALA A 83 10.91 -13.83 3.81
C ALA A 83 11.74 -14.76 4.70
N ALA A 84 11.15 -15.27 5.79
CA ALA A 84 11.81 -16.24 6.66
C ALA A 84 12.14 -17.56 5.93
N ALA A 85 11.21 -18.06 5.12
CA ALA A 85 11.43 -19.27 4.33
C ALA A 85 12.54 -19.09 3.27
N VAL A 86 12.60 -17.92 2.63
CA VAL A 86 13.66 -17.57 1.67
C VAL A 86 15.02 -17.53 2.35
N GLU A 87 15.12 -16.96 3.56
CA GLU A 87 16.38 -16.93 4.30
C GLU A 87 16.82 -18.33 4.72
N MET A 88 15.91 -19.15 5.25
CA MET A 88 16.21 -20.55 5.56
C MET A 88 16.69 -21.33 4.32
N HIS A 89 16.09 -21.09 3.15
CA HIS A 89 16.53 -21.70 1.90
C HIS A 89 17.93 -21.20 1.49
N ARG A 90 18.22 -19.91 1.67
CA ARG A 90 19.53 -19.31 1.39
C ARG A 90 20.62 -19.87 2.30
N GLU A 91 20.31 -20.13 3.57
CA GLU A 91 21.23 -20.79 4.51
C GLU A 91 21.44 -22.27 4.15
N ALA A 92 20.36 -23.00 3.81
CA ALA A 92 20.42 -24.41 3.46
C ALA A 92 21.12 -24.67 2.10
N TYR A 93 20.93 -23.76 1.15
CA TYR A 93 21.50 -23.81 -0.19
C TYR A 93 22.13 -22.45 -0.50
N PRO A 94 23.38 -22.20 -0.06
CA PRO A 94 24.06 -20.97 -0.38
C PRO A 94 24.11 -20.82 -1.91
N PRO A 95 23.86 -19.62 -2.45
CA PRO A 95 24.01 -19.41 -3.89
C PRO A 95 25.44 -19.82 -4.27
N LEU A 96 25.57 -20.61 -5.33
CA LEU A 96 26.87 -20.98 -5.88
C LEU A 96 27.62 -19.68 -6.10
N SER A 97 28.59 -19.38 -5.24
CA SER A 97 29.55 -18.31 -5.47
C SER A 97 30.14 -18.60 -6.84
N GLU A 98 29.95 -17.67 -7.77
CA GLU A 98 30.59 -17.67 -9.07
C GLU A 98 32.04 -18.07 -8.85
N SER A 99 32.36 -19.30 -9.23
CA SER A 99 33.66 -19.90 -9.04
C SER A 99 34.64 -19.09 -9.87
N ALA A 100 35.30 -18.15 -9.21
CA ALA A 100 36.63 -17.76 -9.62
C ALA A 100 37.49 -19.03 -9.70
N ASP A 101 38.33 -19.08 -10.72
CA ASP A 101 39.44 -20.01 -10.88
C ASP A 101 39.08 -21.37 -11.51
N ILE A 102 38.67 -21.32 -12.78
CA ILE A 102 39.16 -22.31 -13.75
C ILE A 102 40.54 -21.80 -14.17
N GLU A 103 41.59 -22.16 -13.42
CA GLU A 103 42.95 -22.04 -13.92
C GLU A 103 43.15 -23.10 -15.02
N ASP A 104 43.40 -22.62 -16.23
CA ASP A 104 43.86 -23.41 -17.38
C ASP A 104 45.19 -24.09 -17.01
N GLU A 105 45.19 -25.41 -16.84
CA GLU A 105 46.41 -26.21 -16.82
C GLU A 105 46.60 -26.84 -18.21
N GLU A 106 47.30 -26.09 -19.07
CA GLU A 106 47.76 -26.51 -20.40
C GLU A 106 48.92 -27.52 -20.25
N HIS A 107 48.76 -28.72 -20.82
CA HIS A 107 49.80 -29.74 -20.96
C HIS A 107 50.34 -29.80 -22.39
#